data_AF-A0A397DNV0-F1
#
_entry.id   AF-A0A397DNV0-F1
#
_cell.length_a   1.000
_cell.length_b   1.000
_cell.length_c   1.000
_cell.angle_alpha   90.00
_cell.angle_beta   90.00
_cell.angle_gamma   90.00
#
_symmetry.space_group_name_H-M   'P 1'
#
loop_
_entity.id
_entity.type
_entity.pdbx_description
1 polymer ?
#
loop_
_entity_poly.entity_id
_entity_poly.type
_entity_poly.pdbx_seq_one_letter_code
_entity_poly.pdbx_strand_id
1 'polypeptide(L)'
;MAQRSVEDALTVETQQNAFVVVLSYGVMFVYVALALGNARDPVRSRFGLGLWGILIVLFSMGIAFGVAVCVMRIEITMITLEVVPFLILAIGVDNMFILTNELDRLTRCQSHFHSLPQLVGEAMMHVGPSITVAAASESLAFLVGAYTKIPALESFCMVAALAV
;
A
#
# COMPACT_ATOMS: atom_id res chain seq x y z
N MET A 1 23.10 -17.79 -34.64
CA MET A 1 22.10 -16.79 -35.07
C MET A 1 20.75 -16.98 -34.36
N ALA A 2 20.31 -18.22 -34.06
CA ALA A 2 19.08 -18.48 -33.30
C ALA A 2 19.10 -18.03 -31.82
N GLN A 3 20.24 -18.11 -31.11
CA GLN A 3 20.32 -17.64 -29.71
C GLN A 3 20.08 -16.13 -29.55
N ARG A 4 20.62 -15.29 -30.45
CA ARG A 4 20.30 -13.84 -30.47
C ARG A 4 18.83 -13.56 -30.74
N SER A 5 18.15 -14.38 -31.54
CA SER A 5 16.72 -14.21 -31.81
C SER A 5 15.84 -14.52 -30.60
N VAL A 6 16.28 -15.42 -29.72
CA VAL A 6 15.57 -15.72 -28.46
C VAL A 6 15.81 -14.60 -27.44
N GLU A 7 17.04 -14.08 -27.33
CA GLU A 7 17.38 -12.92 -26.49
C GLU A 7 16.68 -11.63 -26.95
N ASP A 8 16.60 -11.38 -28.26
CA ASP A 8 15.89 -10.23 -28.83
C ASP A 8 14.37 -10.37 -28.64
N ALA A 9 13.80 -11.58 -28.77
CA ALA A 9 12.39 -11.82 -28.48
C ALA A 9 12.07 -11.61 -26.99
N LEU A 10 12.93 -12.10 -26.09
CA LEU A 10 12.81 -11.92 -24.64
C LEU A 10 12.92 -10.44 -24.23
N THR A 11 13.82 -9.67 -24.82
CA THR A 11 13.97 -8.24 -24.49
C THR A 11 12.79 -7.41 -24.96
N VAL A 12 12.22 -7.71 -26.14
CA VAL A 12 11.00 -7.07 -26.63
C VAL A 12 9.79 -7.44 -25.76
N GLU A 13 9.63 -8.72 -25.39
CA GLU A 13 8.55 -9.15 -24.50
C GLU A 13 8.66 -8.52 -23.11
N THR A 14 9.89 -8.45 -22.57
CA THR A 14 10.16 -7.84 -21.25
C THR A 14 9.87 -6.34 -21.28
N GLN A 15 10.23 -5.63 -22.35
CA GLN A 15 9.92 -4.19 -22.53
C GLN A 15 8.41 -3.94 -22.64
N GLN A 16 7.69 -4.76 -23.40
CA GLN A 16 6.24 -4.63 -23.56
C GLN A 16 5.49 -4.92 -22.26
N ASN A 17 5.90 -5.97 -21.53
CA ASN A 17 5.36 -6.28 -20.20
C ASN A 17 5.69 -5.19 -19.19
N ALA A 18 6.91 -4.64 -19.20
CA ALA A 18 7.29 -3.55 -18.31
C ALA A 18 6.44 -2.28 -18.55
N PHE A 19 6.16 -1.92 -19.81
CA PHE A 19 5.31 -0.77 -20.12
C PHE A 19 3.87 -0.96 -19.62
N VAL A 20 3.29 -2.14 -19.84
CA VAL A 20 1.93 -2.46 -19.36
C VAL A 20 1.86 -2.41 -17.84
N VAL A 21 2.88 -2.94 -17.15
CA VAL A 21 2.99 -2.92 -15.69
C VAL A 21 3.13 -1.50 -15.15
N VAL A 22 3.99 -0.67 -15.75
CA VAL A 22 4.14 0.73 -15.33
C VAL A 22 2.85 1.52 -15.57
N LEU A 23 2.17 1.27 -16.69
CA LEU A 23 0.90 1.92 -17.02
C LEU A 23 -0.23 1.48 -16.07
N SER A 24 -0.33 0.19 -15.73
CA SER A 24 -1.34 -0.30 -14.78
C SER A 24 -1.12 0.27 -13.38
N TYR A 25 0.13 0.35 -12.91
CA TYR A 25 0.47 1.05 -11.66
C TYR A 25 0.17 2.54 -11.71
N GLY A 26 0.45 3.20 -12.84
CA GLY A 26 0.13 4.62 -13.02
C GLY A 26 -1.38 4.89 -12.93
N VAL A 27 -2.20 4.09 -13.60
CA VAL A 27 -3.67 4.22 -13.56
C VAL A 27 -4.22 3.92 -12.15
N MET A 28 -3.72 2.88 -11.51
CA MET A 28 -4.09 2.51 -10.13
C MET A 28 -3.71 3.60 -9.12
N PHE A 29 -2.52 4.17 -9.27
CA PHE A 29 -2.06 5.30 -8.46
C PHE A 29 -2.97 6.53 -8.63
N VAL A 30 -3.34 6.87 -9.87
CA VAL A 30 -4.27 7.98 -10.14
C VAL A 30 -5.64 7.70 -9.55
N TYR A 31 -6.17 6.48 -9.69
CA TYR A 31 -7.45 6.10 -9.10
C TYR A 31 -7.45 6.27 -7.57
N VAL A 32 -6.43 5.76 -6.88
CA VAL A 32 -6.29 5.88 -5.43
C VAL A 32 -6.10 7.34 -5.01
N ALA A 33 -5.24 8.09 -5.72
CA ALA A 33 -5.03 9.52 -5.45
C ALA A 33 -6.32 10.34 -5.59
N LEU A 34 -7.19 10.01 -6.56
CA LEU A 34 -8.50 10.64 -6.74
C LEU A 34 -9.55 10.13 -5.74
N ALA A 35 -9.45 8.89 -5.27
CA ALA A 35 -10.34 8.34 -4.25
C ALA A 35 -10.07 8.97 -2.88
N LEU A 36 -8.79 9.06 -2.44
CA LEU A 36 -8.42 9.73 -1.19
C LEU A 36 -8.50 11.25 -1.30
N GLY A 37 -8.10 11.79 -2.45
CA GLY A 37 -8.18 13.21 -2.74
C GLY A 37 -9.61 13.58 -3.05
N ASN A 38 -10.38 13.97 -2.03
CA ASN A 38 -11.79 14.36 -2.13
C ASN A 38 -12.08 15.22 -3.39
N ALA A 39 -12.54 14.59 -4.48
CA ALA A 39 -12.72 15.23 -5.77
C ALA A 39 -13.89 16.23 -5.81
N ARG A 40 -14.73 16.23 -4.76
CA ARG A 40 -15.91 17.10 -4.67
C ARG A 40 -15.63 18.52 -4.20
N ASP A 41 -14.50 18.79 -3.54
CA ASP A 41 -14.14 20.13 -3.04
C ASP A 41 -12.68 20.51 -3.38
N PRO A 42 -12.40 21.02 -4.60
CA PRO A 42 -11.04 21.41 -5.02
C PRO A 42 -10.45 22.59 -4.21
N VAL A 43 -11.27 23.36 -3.51
CA VAL A 43 -10.84 24.53 -2.70
C VAL A 43 -10.37 24.13 -1.29
N ARG A 44 -10.77 22.95 -0.81
CA ARG A 44 -10.39 22.39 0.51
C ARG A 44 -9.58 21.10 0.32
N SER A 45 -8.83 21.04 -0.77
CA SER A 45 -8.24 19.84 -1.32
C SER A 45 -7.21 19.22 -0.37
N ARG A 46 -7.57 18.05 0.17
CA ARG A 46 -6.68 17.18 0.94
C ARG A 46 -5.81 16.30 0.05
N PHE A 47 -5.59 16.72 -1.20
CA PHE A 47 -4.71 16.02 -2.13
C PHE A 47 -3.31 15.77 -1.54
N GLY A 48 -2.79 16.70 -0.73
CA GLY A 48 -1.54 16.51 0.00
C GLY A 48 -1.57 15.33 0.98
N LEU A 49 -2.67 15.11 1.70
CA LEU A 49 -2.81 13.95 2.58
C LEU A 49 -2.84 12.66 1.77
N GLY A 50 -3.63 12.59 0.70
CA GLY A 50 -3.66 11.42 -0.18
C GLY A 50 -2.29 11.09 -0.79
N LEU A 51 -1.55 12.11 -1.26
CA LEU A 51 -0.20 11.95 -1.79
C LEU A 51 0.77 11.40 -0.74
N TRP A 52 0.79 11.98 0.47
CA TRP A 52 1.62 11.50 1.56
C TRP A 52 1.25 10.09 2.01
N GLY A 53 -0.05 9.76 2.03
CA GLY A 53 -0.53 8.41 2.30
C GLY A 53 0.04 7.38 1.35
N ILE A 54 -0.07 7.64 0.04
CA ILE A 54 0.47 6.73 -0.96
C ILE A 54 2.00 6.62 -0.86
N LEU A 55 2.70 7.73 -0.62
CA LEU A 55 4.15 7.70 -0.43
C LEU A 55 4.55 6.83 0.77
N ILE A 56 3.85 6.94 1.90
CA ILE A 56 4.10 6.10 3.09
C ILE A 56 3.93 4.62 2.75
N VAL A 57 2.86 4.26 2.02
CA VAL A 57 2.62 2.87 1.63
C VAL A 57 3.72 2.36 0.68
N LEU A 58 4.14 3.17 -0.30
CA LEU A 58 5.22 2.80 -1.21
C LEU A 58 6.57 2.61 -0.49
N PHE A 59 6.87 3.47 0.50
CA PHE A 59 8.06 3.30 1.34
C PHE A 59 7.98 2.05 2.21
N SER A 60 6.83 1.76 2.84
CA SER A 60 6.61 0.54 3.61
C SER A 60 6.87 -0.71 2.76
N MET A 61 6.27 -0.72 1.57
CA MET A 61 6.42 -1.80 0.60
C MET A 61 7.87 -1.96 0.14
N GLY A 62 8.57 -0.86 -0.16
CA GLY A 62 9.98 -0.89 -0.54
C GLY A 62 10.87 -1.46 0.55
N ILE A 63 10.59 -1.13 1.82
CA ILE A 63 11.29 -1.70 2.98
C ILE A 63 10.98 -3.19 3.10
N ALA A 64 9.72 -3.60 2.99
CA ALA A 64 9.32 -5.02 3.09
C ALA A 64 9.99 -5.88 2.01
N PHE A 65 9.99 -5.43 0.74
CA PHE A 65 10.72 -6.10 -0.33
C PHE A 65 12.23 -6.14 -0.07
N GLY A 66 12.81 -5.02 0.38
CA GLY A 66 14.23 -4.93 0.72
C GLY A 66 14.63 -5.91 1.83
N VAL A 67 13.83 -6.01 2.89
CA VAL A 67 14.04 -6.95 4.00
C VAL A 67 13.86 -8.39 3.54
N ALA A 68 12.82 -8.69 2.77
CA ALA A 68 12.57 -10.04 2.26
C ALA A 68 13.74 -10.57 1.40
N VAL A 69 14.32 -9.72 0.54
CA VAL A 69 15.45 -10.11 -0.31
C VAL A 69 16.77 -10.12 0.48
N CYS A 70 17.05 -9.08 1.25
CA CYS A 70 18.35 -8.89 1.90
C CYS A 70 18.54 -9.77 3.14
N VAL A 71 17.50 -9.89 3.97
CA VAL A 71 17.56 -10.60 5.26
C VAL A 71 17.06 -12.03 5.11
N MET A 72 15.90 -12.22 4.48
CA MET A 72 15.25 -13.54 4.41
C MET A 72 15.66 -14.36 3.19
N ARG A 73 16.35 -13.77 2.21
CA ARG A 73 16.78 -14.41 0.95
C ARG A 73 15.64 -15.11 0.21
N ILE A 74 14.45 -14.53 0.25
CA ILE A 74 13.26 -15.07 -0.42
C ILE A 74 13.33 -14.70 -1.92
N GLU A 75 13.06 -15.68 -2.78
CA GLU A 75 12.94 -15.45 -4.21
C GLU A 75 11.63 -14.74 -4.51
N ILE A 76 11.72 -13.47 -4.94
CA ILE A 76 10.55 -12.69 -5.32
C ILE A 76 10.00 -13.22 -6.65
N THR A 77 8.76 -13.69 -6.64
CA THR A 77 8.08 -14.15 -7.86
C THR A 77 7.42 -12.99 -8.61
N MET A 78 7.21 -13.15 -9.92
CA MET A 78 6.52 -12.16 -10.76
C MET A 78 5.10 -11.83 -10.25
N ILE A 79 4.39 -12.84 -9.72
CA ILE A 79 3.04 -12.69 -9.14
C ILE A 79 3.08 -11.80 -7.90
N THR A 80 4.09 -11.97 -7.05
CA THR A 80 4.29 -11.16 -5.84
C THR A 80 4.48 -9.70 -6.19
N LEU A 81 5.31 -9.41 -7.20
CA LEU A 81 5.55 -8.04 -7.65
C LEU A 81 4.28 -7.40 -8.20
N GLU A 82 3.43 -8.15 -8.89
CA GLU A 82 2.22 -7.61 -9.51
C GLU A 82 1.11 -7.32 -8.48
N VAL A 83 0.80 -8.29 -7.62
CA VAL A 83 -0.41 -8.26 -6.78
C VAL A 83 -0.19 -7.61 -5.41
N VAL A 84 0.96 -7.83 -4.77
CA VAL A 84 1.24 -7.29 -3.42
C VAL A 84 1.10 -5.77 -3.36
N PRO A 85 1.62 -4.98 -4.32
CA PRO A 85 1.47 -3.54 -4.24
C PRO A 85 0.03 -3.07 -4.21
N PHE A 86 -0.84 -3.71 -4.99
CA PHE A 86 -2.26 -3.35 -5.00
C PHE A 86 -2.93 -3.70 -3.69
N LEU A 87 -2.66 -4.89 -3.17
CA LEU A 87 -3.23 -5.36 -1.91
C LEU A 87 -2.81 -4.45 -0.74
N ILE A 88 -1.52 -4.15 -0.61
CA ILE A 88 -1.00 -3.33 0.51
C ILE A 88 -1.48 -1.89 0.39
N LEU A 89 -1.58 -1.36 -0.84
CA LEU A 89 -2.19 -0.06 -1.08
C LEU A 89 -3.65 -0.03 -0.62
N ALA A 90 -4.44 -1.05 -0.94
CA ALA A 90 -5.84 -1.11 -0.51
C ALA A 90 -5.98 -1.11 1.02
N ILE A 91 -5.17 -1.93 1.72
CA ILE A 91 -5.18 -2.00 3.20
C ILE A 91 -4.72 -0.69 3.83
N GLY A 92 -3.59 -0.14 3.38
CA GLY A 92 -3.05 1.11 3.94
C GLY A 92 -3.97 2.31 3.72
N VAL A 93 -4.65 2.34 2.57
CA VAL A 93 -5.64 3.36 2.24
C VAL A 93 -6.87 3.29 3.14
N ASP A 94 -7.39 2.10 3.44
CA ASP A 94 -8.56 1.93 4.30
C ASP A 94 -8.31 2.49 5.72
N ASN A 95 -7.17 2.12 6.30
CA ASN A 95 -6.74 2.64 7.61
C ASN A 95 -6.57 4.17 7.60
N MET A 96 -6.06 4.73 6.52
CA MET A 96 -5.92 6.18 6.36
C MET A 96 -7.27 6.89 6.22
N PHE A 97 -8.23 6.29 5.51
CA PHE A 97 -9.58 6.83 5.39
C PHE A 97 -10.29 6.87 6.74
N ILE A 98 -10.20 5.81 7.54
CA ILE A 98 -10.78 5.76 8.88
C ILE A 98 -10.23 6.90 9.75
N LEU A 99 -8.90 7.07 9.77
CA LEU A 99 -8.25 8.12 10.54
C LEU A 99 -8.62 9.54 10.08
N THR A 100 -8.58 9.78 8.77
CA THR A 100 -8.89 11.11 8.23
C THR A 100 -10.37 11.46 8.40
N ASN A 101 -11.29 10.50 8.26
CA ASN A 101 -12.71 10.73 8.48
C ASN A 101 -13.01 11.09 9.94
N GLU A 102 -12.34 10.43 10.90
CA GLU A 102 -12.49 10.76 12.32
C GLU A 102 -11.91 12.13 12.66
N LEU A 103 -10.71 12.45 12.16
CA LEU A 103 -10.14 13.78 12.32
C LEU A 103 -11.07 14.87 11.75
N ASP A 104 -11.78 14.58 10.66
CA ASP A 104 -12.73 15.50 10.03
C ASP A 104 -14.01 15.66 10.82
N ARG A 105 -14.48 14.58 11.44
CA ARG A 105 -15.58 14.60 12.39
C ARG A 105 -15.24 15.51 13.57
N LEU A 106 -14.09 15.30 14.20
CA LEU A 106 -13.62 16.09 15.35
C LEU A 106 -13.37 17.55 14.97
N THR A 107 -12.74 17.82 13.83
CA THR A 107 -12.51 19.20 13.34
C THR A 107 -13.83 19.95 13.18
N ARG A 108 -14.87 19.30 12.64
CA ARG A 108 -16.18 19.95 12.46
C ARG A 108 -16.90 20.17 13.79
N CYS A 109 -16.82 19.24 14.73
CA CYS A 109 -17.53 19.31 16.00
C CYS A 109 -16.83 20.18 17.07
N GLN A 110 -15.50 20.31 17.04
CA GLN A 110 -14.70 20.88 18.14
C GLN A 110 -13.73 22.00 17.70
N SER A 111 -13.84 22.52 16.47
CA SER A 111 -12.90 23.49 15.86
C SER A 111 -12.57 24.73 16.70
N HIS A 112 -13.44 25.17 17.61
CA HIS A 112 -13.28 26.44 18.31
C HIS A 112 -12.36 26.41 19.54
N PHE A 113 -11.96 25.25 20.06
CA PHE A 113 -11.29 25.16 21.38
C PHE A 113 -10.03 24.28 21.45
N HIS A 114 -9.67 23.55 20.40
CA HIS A 114 -8.54 22.60 20.43
C HIS A 114 -7.45 22.94 19.42
N SER A 115 -6.19 22.76 19.84
CA SER A 115 -5.02 22.83 18.96
C SER A 115 -4.91 21.58 18.07
N LEU A 116 -4.28 21.69 16.90
CA LEU A 116 -4.11 20.56 15.97
C LEU A 116 -3.52 19.29 16.63
N PRO A 117 -2.47 19.37 17.48
CA PRO A 117 -1.92 18.18 18.14
C PRO A 117 -2.92 17.48 19.06
N GLN A 118 -3.77 18.25 19.76
CA GLN A 118 -4.81 17.68 20.62
C GLN A 118 -5.88 16.96 19.80
N LEU A 119 -6.27 17.55 18.66
CA LEU A 119 -7.27 16.97 17.77
C LEU A 119 -6.80 15.65 17.15
N VAL A 120 -5.52 15.57 16.76
CA VAL A 120 -4.89 14.34 16.27
C VAL A 120 -4.80 13.30 17.40
N GLY A 121 -4.44 13.72 18.61
CA GLY A 121 -4.41 12.84 19.78
C GLY A 121 -5.78 12.22 20.09
N GLU A 122 -6.84 13.02 20.02
CA GLU A 122 -8.22 12.58 20.24
C GLU A 122 -8.71 11.64 19.13
N ALA A 123 -8.35 11.92 17.87
CA ALA A 123 -8.64 11.03 16.75
C ALA A 123 -7.95 9.67 16.96
N MET A 124 -6.66 9.69 17.30
CA MET A 124 -5.89 8.47 17.59
C MET A 124 -6.42 7.70 18.79
N MET A 125 -6.96 8.37 19.82
CA MET A 125 -7.59 7.71 20.95
C MET A 125 -8.83 6.90 20.53
N HIS A 126 -9.63 7.43 19.60
CA HIS A 126 -10.86 6.78 19.14
C HIS A 126 -10.64 5.68 18.10
N VAL A 127 -9.82 5.92 17.07
CA VAL A 127 -9.64 4.96 15.97
C VAL A 127 -8.35 4.15 16.04
N GLY A 128 -7.35 4.61 16.80
CA GLY A 128 -6.04 3.96 16.91
C GLY A 128 -6.12 2.50 17.34
N PRO A 129 -6.83 2.14 18.43
CA PRO A 129 -6.98 0.75 18.85
C PRO A 129 -7.60 -0.14 17.76
N SER A 130 -8.58 0.37 17.03
CA SER A 130 -9.22 -0.36 15.93
C SER A 130 -8.25 -0.63 14.78
N ILE A 131 -7.48 0.39 14.37
CA ILE A 131 -6.48 0.28 13.30
C ILE A 131 -5.38 -0.71 13.71
N THR A 132 -4.90 -0.66 14.95
CA THR A 132 -3.88 -1.60 15.42
C THR A 132 -4.36 -3.05 15.46
N VAL A 133 -5.61 -3.28 15.85
CA VAL A 133 -6.21 -4.63 15.86
C VAL A 133 -6.42 -5.13 14.44
N ALA A 134 -6.88 -4.27 13.53
CA ALA A 134 -7.02 -4.59 12.11
C ALA A 134 -5.66 -4.99 11.51
N ALA A 135 -4.64 -4.13 11.62
CA ALA A 135 -3.29 -4.41 11.12
C ALA A 135 -2.71 -5.70 11.72
N ALA A 136 -2.81 -5.90 13.04
CA ALA A 136 -2.35 -7.14 13.66
C ALA A 136 -3.09 -8.38 13.14
N SER A 137 -4.40 -8.28 12.92
CA SER A 137 -5.19 -9.39 12.37
C SER A 137 -4.83 -9.71 10.92
N GLU A 138 -4.57 -8.69 10.10
CA GLU A 138 -4.14 -8.81 8.72
C GLU A 138 -2.73 -9.41 8.61
N SER A 139 -1.76 -8.89 9.37
CA SER A 139 -0.40 -9.44 9.41
C SER A 139 -0.41 -10.89 9.89
N LEU A 140 -1.22 -11.23 10.91
CA LEU A 140 -1.38 -12.63 11.34
C LEU A 140 -2.03 -13.51 10.27
N ALA A 141 -3.05 -13.02 9.57
CA ALA A 141 -3.67 -13.76 8.47
C ALA A 141 -2.67 -14.04 7.33
N PHE A 142 -1.83 -13.05 6.98
CA PHE A 142 -0.75 -13.26 6.02
C PHE A 142 0.30 -14.23 6.54
N LEU A 143 0.71 -14.14 7.80
CA LEU A 143 1.64 -15.12 8.39
C LEU A 143 1.09 -16.54 8.36
N VAL A 144 -0.19 -16.74 8.64
CA VAL A 144 -0.84 -18.05 8.49
C VAL A 144 -0.83 -18.51 7.03
N GLY A 145 -1.07 -17.59 6.09
CA GLY A 145 -0.94 -17.86 4.65
C GLY A 145 0.47 -18.28 4.24
N ALA A 146 1.51 -17.74 4.90
CA ALA A 146 2.90 -18.10 4.62
C ALA A 146 3.22 -19.56 4.99
N TYR A 147 2.49 -20.19 5.90
CA TYR A 147 2.66 -21.61 6.23
C TYR A 147 2.11 -22.58 5.16
N THR A 148 1.51 -22.07 4.08
CA THR A 148 1.03 -22.94 3.00
C THR A 148 2.16 -23.54 2.19
N LYS A 149 1.98 -24.77 1.69
CA LYS A 149 3.03 -25.51 0.93
C LYS A 149 3.22 -25.02 -0.52
N ILE A 150 2.69 -23.86 -0.89
CA ILE A 150 2.78 -23.31 -2.24
C ILE A 150 3.84 -22.21 -2.21
N PRO A 151 5.04 -22.40 -2.80
CA PRO A 151 6.19 -21.50 -2.62
C PRO A 151 5.94 -20.06 -3.11
N ALA A 152 5.12 -19.91 -4.17
CA ALA A 152 4.71 -18.58 -4.65
C ALA A 152 3.80 -17.85 -3.64
N LEU A 153 2.93 -18.58 -2.94
CA LEU A 153 2.04 -18.02 -1.92
C LEU A 153 2.79 -17.74 -0.62
N GLU A 154 3.74 -18.59 -0.25
CA GLU A 154 4.62 -18.38 0.90
C GLU A 154 5.39 -17.05 0.79
N SER A 155 6.04 -16.82 -0.35
CA SER A 155 6.79 -15.58 -0.61
C SER A 155 5.88 -14.34 -0.64
N PHE A 156 4.69 -14.48 -1.25
CA PHE A 156 3.66 -13.44 -1.25
C PHE A 156 3.22 -13.06 0.16
N CYS A 157 2.87 -14.05 0.97
CA CYS A 157 2.35 -13.87 2.31
C CYS A 157 3.40 -13.32 3.28
N MET A 158 4.67 -13.75 3.16
CA MET A 158 5.75 -13.19 3.99
C MET A 158 5.98 -11.70 3.70
N VAL A 159 6.02 -11.31 2.41
CA VAL A 159 6.20 -9.89 2.05
C VAL A 159 4.99 -9.07 2.50
N ALA A 160 3.77 -9.58 2.33
CA ALA A 160 2.57 -8.90 2.75
C ALA A 160 2.51 -8.71 4.28
N ALA A 161 2.87 -9.75 5.05
CA ALA A 161 2.92 -9.67 6.51
C ALA A 161 3.96 -8.67 7.04
N LEU A 162 5.05 -8.43 6.30
CA LEU A 162 6.08 -7.44 6.65
C LEU A 162 5.70 -6.01 6.24
N ALA A 163 4.87 -5.88 5.21
CA ALA A 163 4.48 -4.58 4.66
C ALA A 163 3.28 -3.94 5.40
N VAL A 164 2.41 -4.77 5.99
CA VAL A 164 1.31 -4.39 6.89
C VAL A 164 1.83 -4.19 8.30
#